data_AF-A0A7C2SWR4-F1
#
_entry.id   AF-A0A7C2SWR4-F1
#
_cell.length_a   1.000
_cell.length_b   1.000
_cell.length_c   1.000
_cell.angle_alpha   90.00
_cell.angle_beta   90.00
_cell.angle_gamma   90.00
#
_symmetry.space_group_name_H-M   'P 1'
#
loop_
_entity.id
_entity.type
_entity.pdbx_description
1 polymer ?
#
loop_
_entity_poly.entity_id
_entity_poly.type
_entity_poly.pdbx_seq_one_letter_code
_entity_poly.pdbx_strand_id
1 'polypeptide(L)' 'MTDNSDLLNAKHLLVRGTNWIGDVIMSLPALRAVRESLPDARIEVLAKPWVADLYRL' A
#
# COMPACT_ATOMS: atom_id res chain seq x y z
N MET A 1 3.56 -6.69 -21.06
CA MET A 1 4.13 -5.36 -20.81
C MET A 1 2.98 -4.56 -20.20
N THR A 2 2.85 -4.57 -18.87
CA THR A 2 1.76 -3.84 -18.19
C THR A 2 2.08 -2.35 -18.30
N ASP A 3 1.15 -1.57 -18.84
CA ASP A 3 1.28 -0.13 -18.89
C ASP A 3 0.97 0.44 -17.49
N ASN A 4 1.59 1.57 -17.12
CA ASN A 4 1.29 2.23 -15.84
C ASN A 4 -0.19 2.67 -15.77
N SER A 5 -0.83 2.88 -16.91
CA SER A 5 -2.28 3.14 -16.99
C SER A 5 -3.14 1.96 -16.51
N ASP A 6 -2.66 0.72 -16.65
CA ASP A 6 -3.36 -0.47 -16.16
C ASP A 6 -3.36 -0.50 -14.62
N LEU A 7 -2.28 -0.02 -13.99
CA LEU A 7 -2.18 0.11 -12.54
C LEU A 7 -3.14 1.17 -12.01
N LEU A 8 -3.31 2.29 -12.72
CA LEU A 8 -4.25 3.36 -12.35
C LEU A 8 -5.72 2.90 -12.45
N ASN A 9 -6.01 1.83 -13.20
CA ASN A 9 -7.33 1.22 -13.30
C ASN A 9 -7.50 -0.03 -12.40
N ALA A 10 -6.49 -0.36 -11.59
CA ALA A 10 -6.53 -1.55 -10.75
C ALA A 10 -7.63 -1.43 -9.68
N LYS A 11 -8.62 -2.32 -9.74
CA LYS A 11 -9.71 -2.38 -8.74
C LYS A 11 -9.25 -2.97 -7.41
N HIS A 12 -8.21 -3.80 -7.42
CA HIS A 12 -7.66 -4.49 -6.26
C HIS A 12 -6.13 -4.38 -6.26
N LEU A 13 -5.58 -3.85 -5.18
CA LEU A 13 -4.14 -3.69 -5.00
C LEU A 13 -3.70 -4.32 -3.67
N LEU A 14 -2.80 -5.29 -3.75
CA LEU A 14 -2.14 -5.85 -2.58
C LEU A 14 -0.76 -5.22 -2.42
N VAL A 15 -0.55 -4.52 -1.31
CA VAL A 15 0.75 -3.98 -0.91
C VAL A 15 1.39 -4.97 0.06
N ARG A 16 2.58 -5.46 -0.27
CA ARG A 16 3.38 -6.22 0.68
C ARG A 16 4.12 -5.25 1.60
N GLY A 17 3.73 -5.21 2.86
CA GLY A 17 4.40 -4.43 3.90
C GLY A 17 5.82 -4.93 4.17
N THR A 18 6.64 -4.02 4.68
CA THR A 18 8.01 -4.33 5.12
C THR A 18 7.99 -4.97 6.51
N ASN A 19 9.09 -5.63 6.87
CA ASN A 19 9.20 -6.36 8.14
C ASN A 19 9.90 -5.55 9.24
N TRP A 20 10.30 -4.31 9.02
CA TRP A 20 10.99 -3.49 10.03
C TRP A 20 10.23 -2.19 10.26
N ILE A 21 10.07 -1.79 11.53
CA ILE A 21 9.28 -0.63 11.91
C ILE A 21 9.72 0.66 11.20
N GLY A 22 11.03 0.88 11.07
CA GLY A 22 11.57 2.06 10.39
C GLY A 22 11.12 2.13 8.93
N ASP A 23 11.21 1.01 8.21
CA ASP A 23 10.77 0.92 6.82
C ASP A 23 9.26 1.11 6.68
N VAL A 24 8.47 0.57 7.62
CA VAL A 24 7.02 0.77 7.64
C VAL A 24 6.71 2.26 7.72
N ILE A 25 7.27 2.96 8.71
CA ILE A 25 7.06 4.40 8.92
C ILE A 25 7.50 5.19 7.68
N MET A 26 8.66 4.88 7.10
CA MET A 26 9.16 5.54 5.90
C MET A 26 8.28 5.28 4.66
N SER A 27 7.54 4.17 4.63
CA SER A 27 6.65 3.80 3.52
C SER A 27 5.25 4.42 3.60
N LEU A 28 4.81 4.91 4.76
CA LEU A 28 3.46 5.45 4.94
C LEU A 28 3.11 6.59 3.97
N PRO A 29 4.00 7.59 3.69
CA PRO A 29 3.69 8.64 2.73
C PRO A 29 3.46 8.10 1.31
N ALA A 30 4.22 7.07 0.91
CA ALA A 30 4.01 6.43 -0.39
C ALA A 30 2.66 5.71 -0.43
N LEU A 31 2.26 5.02 0.63
CA LEU A 31 0.96 4.37 0.70
C LEU A 31 -0.21 5.38 0.64
N ARG A 32 -0.04 6.57 1.24
CA ARG A 32 -1.00 7.67 1.11
C ARG A 32 -1.12 8.16 -0.33
N ALA A 33 0.00 8.40 -1.00
CA ALA A 33 0.01 8.79 -2.41
C ALA A 33 -0.66 7.74 -3.31
N VAL A 34 -0.47 6.45 -3.03
CA VAL A 34 -1.16 5.36 -3.74
C VAL A 34 -2.68 5.42 -3.52
N ARG A 35 -3.15 5.63 -2.28
CA ARG A 35 -4.59 5.81 -1.99
C ARG A 35 -5.15 7.04 -2.72
N GLU A 36 -4.44 8.15 -2.73
CA GLU A 36 -4.87 9.37 -3.44
C GLU A 36 -4.95 9.15 -4.96
N SER A 37 -4.05 8.34 -5.53
CA SER A 37 -4.04 8.01 -6.97
C SER A 37 -5.09 6.97 -7.36
N LEU A 38 -5.53 6.15 -6.40
CA LEU A 38 -6.45 5.03 -6.58
C LEU A 38 -7.61 5.11 -5.57
N PRO A 39 -8.44 6.16 -5.62
CA PRO A 39 -9.46 6.42 -4.61
C PRO A 39 -10.48 5.27 -4.49
N ASP A 40 -10.85 4.67 -5.62
CA ASP A 40 -11.88 3.62 -5.70
C ASP A 40 -11.31 2.20 -5.55
N ALA A 41 -9.99 2.04 -5.52
CA ALA A 41 -9.38 0.73 -5.41
C ALA A 41 -9.49 0.16 -3.99
N ARG A 42 -9.74 -1.14 -3.90
CA ARG A 42 -9.52 -1.89 -2.65
C ARG A 42 -8.03 -2.10 -2.48
N ILE A 43 -7.44 -1.42 -1.50
CA ILE A 43 -6.02 -1.52 -1.15
C ILE A 43 -5.91 -2.34 0.13
N GLU A 44 -5.20 -3.45 0.06
CA GLU A 44 -4.94 -4.33 1.20
C GLU A 44 -3.44 -4.38 1.48
N VAL A 45 -3.04 -4.40 2.75
CA VAL A 45 -1.64 -4.51 3.14
C VAL A 45 -1.38 -5.86 3.80
N LEU A 46 -0.51 -6.66 3.19
CA LEU A 46 0.00 -7.89 3.78
C LEU A 46 1.22 -7.54 4.64
N ALA A 47 1.08 -7.60 5.96
CA ALA A 47 2.14 -7.29 6.90
C ALA A 47 2.26 -8.34 8.01
N LYS A 48 3.39 -8.38 8.71
CA LYS A 48 3.55 -9.21 9.91
C LYS A 48 2.66 -8.65 11.05
N PRO A 49 2.10 -9.50 11.92
CA PRO A 49 1.15 -9.05 12.95
C PRO A 49 1.66 -7.89 13.82
N TRP A 50 2.93 -7.93 14.21
CA TRP A 50 3.52 -6.93 15.10
C TRP A 50 3.78 -5.55 14.47
N VAL A 51 3.71 -5.44 13.13
CA VAL A 51 3.73 -4.14 12.43
C VAL A 51 2.39 -3.79 11.79
N ALA A 52 1.43 -4.71 11.77
CA ALA A 52 0.20 -4.55 11.00
C ALA A 52 -0.62 -3.33 11.46
N ASP A 53 -0.62 -3.03 12.76
CA ASP A 53 -1.39 -1.93 13.31
C ASP A 53 -0.85 -0.56 12.89
N LEU A 54 0.42 -0.45 12.49
CA LEU A 54 0.99 0.78 11.95
C LEU A 54 0.39 1.18 10.59
N TYR A 55 -0.13 0.21 9.84
CA TYR A 55 -0.82 0.46 8.57
C TYR A 55 -2.30 0.84 8.73
N ARG A 56 -2.83 0.83 9.97
CA ARG A 56 -4.22 1.21 10.28
C ARG A 56 -4.37 2.66 10.74
N LEU A 57 -3.24 3.38 10.92
CA LEU A 57 -3.18 4.79 11.33
C LEU A 57 -3.50 5.74 10.17
#